data_AF-A0A927Z2Q7-F1
#
_entry.id   AF-A0A927Z2Q7-F1
#
_cell.length_a   1.000
_cell.length_b   1.000
_cell.length_c   1.000
_cell.angle_alpha   90.00
_cell.angle_beta   90.00
_cell.angle_gamma   90.00
#
_symmetry.space_group_name_H-M   'P 1'
#
loop_
_entity.id
_entity.type
_entity.pdbx_description
1 polymer ?
#
loop_
_entity_poly.entity_id
_entity_poly.type
_entity_poly.pdbx_seq_one_letter_code
_entity_poly.pdbx_strand_id
1 'polypeptide(L)'
;MGFSRRVGNMKKHDIRIDRSKLHPLLDYRMERLLKKCKKKGIYLIITEGFRSAEYQDKLYAKGRTAPGNVVTNARGSSYSSQHQWGIAFDIAINDKDKLYDTAIICKVARIAKKLGLGWGGDWTGIVDKPHFYLKKWGSDTVELKLQYGSFERFRKTWSGRVNYKTRIRMWSNVSRSKVVEKIPNGEKVLVLYKKLWYAKIKYKGKVGYVRSKYIK
;
A
#
# COMPACT_ATOMS: atom_id res chain seq x y z
N MET A 1 -43.20 -7.29 20.47
CA MET A 1 -42.34 -8.21 19.69
C MET A 1 -41.24 -7.41 19.01
N GLY A 2 -39.98 -7.61 19.43
CA GLY A 2 -38.84 -6.80 18.98
C GLY A 2 -38.39 -7.14 17.56
N PHE A 3 -38.25 -6.12 16.72
CA PHE A 3 -37.56 -6.21 15.44
C PHE A 3 -36.06 -6.44 15.66
N SER A 4 -35.65 -7.71 15.71
CA SER A 4 -34.25 -8.09 15.57
C SER A 4 -33.83 -7.83 14.10
N ARG A 5 -33.34 -6.61 13.83
CA ARG A 5 -32.56 -6.36 12.61
C ARG A 5 -31.33 -7.26 12.71
N ARG A 6 -31.35 -8.39 11.99
CA ARG A 6 -30.13 -9.11 11.64
C ARG A 6 -29.22 -8.13 10.90
N VAL A 7 -28.26 -7.54 11.60
CA VAL A 7 -27.16 -6.81 10.98
C VAL A 7 -26.34 -7.88 10.27
N GLY A 8 -26.72 -8.18 9.03
CA GLY A 8 -26.03 -9.17 8.21
C GLY A 8 -24.55 -8.78 8.13
N ASN A 9 -23.66 -9.75 8.38
CA ASN A 9 -22.22 -9.59 8.22
C ASN A 9 -21.95 -8.89 6.88
N MET A 10 -21.34 -7.70 6.95
CA MET A 10 -21.07 -6.89 5.77
C MET A 10 -20.09 -7.63 4.86
N LYS A 11 -20.61 -8.29 3.82
CA LYS A 11 -19.84 -8.98 2.78
C LYS A 11 -19.15 -8.00 1.81
N LYS A 12 -18.46 -7.00 2.35
CA LYS A 12 -17.70 -5.99 1.60
C LYS A 12 -16.42 -5.61 2.33
N HIS A 13 -15.41 -5.20 1.59
CA HIS A 13 -14.27 -4.53 2.19
C HIS A 13 -14.67 -3.15 2.69
N ASP A 14 -14.01 -2.70 3.74
CA ASP A 14 -14.11 -1.36 4.30
C ASP A 14 -12.73 -0.70 4.20
N ILE A 15 -12.66 0.52 3.67
CA ILE A 15 -11.39 1.22 3.43
C ILE A 15 -11.48 2.57 4.13
N ARG A 16 -10.75 2.72 5.24
CA ARG A 16 -10.84 3.89 6.13
C ARG A 16 -9.64 4.83 6.01
N ILE A 17 -8.97 4.80 4.85
CA ILE A 17 -7.73 5.53 4.61
C ILE A 17 -7.82 6.38 3.34
N ASP A 18 -7.05 7.46 3.30
CA ASP A 18 -6.81 8.20 2.05
C ASP A 18 -5.78 7.46 1.18
N ARG A 19 -6.28 6.79 0.15
CA ARG A 19 -5.45 6.01 -0.78
C ARG A 19 -4.53 6.87 -1.65
N SER A 20 -4.79 8.16 -1.80
CA SER A 20 -3.94 9.08 -2.57
C SER A 20 -2.60 9.37 -1.90
N LYS A 21 -2.48 9.04 -0.60
CA LYS A 21 -1.26 9.12 0.19
C LYS A 21 -0.49 7.79 0.25
N LEU A 22 -0.97 6.76 -0.43
CA LEU A 22 -0.23 5.50 -0.59
C LEU A 22 0.59 5.52 -1.88
N HIS A 23 1.78 4.92 -1.82
CA HIS A 23 2.60 4.70 -2.99
C HIS A 23 1.79 3.92 -4.05
N PRO A 24 1.80 4.28 -5.35
CA PRO A 24 0.93 3.66 -6.36
C PRO A 24 1.07 2.14 -6.46
N LEU A 25 2.28 1.61 -6.23
CA LEU A 25 2.51 0.16 -6.16
C LEU A 25 1.84 -0.51 -4.96
N LEU A 26 1.79 0.15 -3.80
CA LEU A 26 1.13 -0.38 -2.60
C LEU A 26 -0.36 -0.42 -2.85
N ASP A 27 -0.92 0.70 -3.32
CA ASP A 27 -2.32 0.82 -3.67
C ASP A 27 -2.78 -0.27 -4.66
N TYR A 28 -2.01 -0.46 -5.74
CA TYR A 28 -2.25 -1.52 -6.72
C TYR A 28 -2.19 -2.93 -6.11
N ARG A 29 -1.24 -3.19 -5.21
CA ARG A 29 -1.11 -4.50 -4.55
C ARG A 29 -2.23 -4.74 -3.54
N MET A 30 -2.63 -3.70 -2.80
CA MET A 30 -3.77 -3.72 -1.88
C MET A 30 -5.07 -4.03 -2.64
N GLU A 31 -5.36 -3.37 -3.77
CA GLU A 31 -6.53 -3.68 -4.60
C GLU A 31 -6.56 -5.16 -5.02
N ARG A 32 -5.42 -5.73 -5.40
CA ARG A 32 -5.31 -7.14 -5.77
C ARG A 32 -5.48 -8.06 -4.57
N LEU A 33 -4.99 -7.66 -3.40
CA LEU A 33 -5.17 -8.39 -2.15
C LEU A 33 -6.66 -8.46 -1.80
N LEU A 34 -7.36 -7.33 -1.81
CA LEU A 34 -8.79 -7.24 -1.57
C LEU A 34 -9.55 -8.16 -2.53
N LYS A 35 -9.30 -8.06 -3.84
CA LYS A 35 -9.92 -8.95 -4.85
C LYS A 35 -9.67 -10.44 -4.57
N LYS A 36 -8.46 -10.84 -4.16
CA LYS A 36 -8.15 -12.23 -3.83
C LYS A 36 -8.78 -12.69 -2.52
N CYS A 37 -8.87 -11.82 -1.53
CA CYS A 37 -9.53 -12.11 -0.25
C CYS A 37 -11.04 -12.26 -0.44
N LYS A 38 -11.69 -11.38 -1.21
CA LYS A 38 -13.11 -11.49 -1.58
C LYS A 38 -13.44 -12.86 -2.20
N LYS A 39 -12.60 -13.35 -3.11
CA LYS A 39 -12.77 -14.69 -3.72
C LYS A 39 -12.70 -15.85 -2.72
N LYS A 40 -12.14 -15.61 -1.54
CA LYS A 40 -12.05 -16.57 -0.43
C LYS A 40 -13.07 -16.28 0.68
N GLY A 41 -14.02 -15.37 0.47
CA GLY A 41 -14.98 -14.96 1.48
C GLY A 41 -14.36 -14.16 2.64
N ILE A 42 -13.13 -13.67 2.50
CA ILE A 42 -12.46 -12.85 3.52
C ILE A 42 -12.63 -11.38 3.15
N TYR A 43 -13.33 -10.65 4.00
CA TYR A 43 -13.51 -9.21 3.87
C TYR A 43 -12.62 -8.49 4.88
N LEU A 44 -12.00 -7.39 4.43
CA LEU A 44 -10.97 -6.70 5.18
C LEU A 44 -11.44 -5.28 5.48
N ILE A 45 -11.07 -4.78 6.65
CA ILE A 45 -11.05 -3.37 6.96
C ILE A 45 -9.60 -2.90 6.76
N ILE A 46 -9.37 -1.89 5.94
CA ILE A 46 -8.07 -1.20 5.89
C ILE A 46 -8.11 -0.09 6.91
N THR A 47 -7.44 -0.30 8.04
CA THR A 47 -7.58 0.52 9.25
C THR A 47 -6.61 1.69 9.28
N GLU A 48 -5.38 1.48 8.83
CA GLU A 48 -4.32 2.50 8.85
C GLU A 48 -3.57 2.50 7.52
N GLY A 49 -3.05 3.67 7.16
CA GLY A 49 -2.38 3.94 5.88
C GLY A 49 -1.24 4.93 6.08
N PHE A 50 -1.23 6.05 5.36
CA PHE A 50 -0.25 7.11 5.61
C PHE A 50 -0.44 7.74 7.00
N ARG A 51 0.66 7.94 7.74
CA ARG A 51 0.70 8.66 9.03
C ARG A 51 1.59 9.89 8.92
N SER A 52 1.14 11.05 9.38
CA SER A 52 2.02 12.22 9.49
C SER A 52 3.01 12.07 10.64
N ALA A 53 4.05 12.91 10.69
CA ALA A 53 4.99 12.92 11.80
C ALA A 53 4.29 13.26 13.13
N GLU A 54 3.38 14.24 13.13
CA GLU A 54 2.64 14.66 14.31
C GLU A 54 1.74 13.54 14.84
N TYR A 55 1.05 12.81 13.95
CA TYR A 55 0.24 11.67 14.36
C TYR A 55 1.11 10.52 14.89
N GLN A 56 2.26 10.28 14.28
CA GLN A 56 3.22 9.29 14.76
C GLN A 56 3.75 9.64 16.16
N ASP A 57 4.02 10.91 16.45
CA ASP A 57 4.45 11.35 17.78
C ASP A 57 3.34 11.16 18.83
N LYS A 58 2.08 11.41 18.47
CA LYS A 58 0.93 11.09 19.35
C LYS A 58 0.85 9.60 19.68
N LEU A 59 1.15 8.72 18.72
CA LEU A 59 1.20 7.27 18.96
C LEU A 59 2.40 6.86 19.81
N TYR A 60 3.56 7.50 19.61
CA TYR A 60 4.76 7.26 20.41
C TYR A 60 4.58 7.66 21.88
N ALA A 61 3.80 8.71 22.15
CA ALA A 61 3.50 9.19 23.50
C ALA A 61 2.68 8.19 24.35
N LYS A 62 1.85 7.33 23.72
CA LYS A 62 1.02 6.35 24.44
C LYS A 62 1.87 5.37 25.25
N GLY A 63 1.53 5.18 26.52
CA GLY A 63 2.27 4.36 27.48
C GLY A 63 3.59 4.97 27.94
N ARG A 64 3.85 6.24 27.59
CA ARG A 64 5.04 6.99 28.00
C ARG A 64 4.64 8.29 28.68
N THR A 65 4.11 9.23 27.90
CA THR A 65 3.66 10.56 28.35
C THR A 65 2.16 10.78 28.18
N ALA A 66 1.45 9.80 27.60
CA ALA A 66 0.00 9.76 27.46
C ALA A 66 -0.53 8.36 27.84
N PRO A 67 -1.78 8.23 28.30
CA PRO A 67 -2.35 6.94 28.69
C PRO A 67 -2.49 5.95 27.51
N GLY A 68 -2.51 4.66 27.83
CA GLY A 68 -2.67 3.55 26.88
C GLY A 68 -1.41 2.70 26.70
N ASN A 69 -1.48 1.67 25.86
CA ASN A 69 -0.36 0.76 25.61
C ASN A 69 0.66 1.37 24.64
N VAL A 70 1.93 0.99 24.78
CA VAL A 70 2.96 1.28 23.77
C VAL A 70 2.63 0.54 22.48
N VAL A 71 2.35 1.30 21.42
CA VAL A 71 2.00 0.76 20.08
C VAL A 71 3.09 0.99 19.03
N THR A 72 4.15 1.72 19.37
CA THR A 72 5.27 2.01 18.47
C THR A 72 6.51 2.41 19.27
N ASN A 73 7.69 2.10 18.72
CA ASN A 73 8.98 2.59 19.19
C ASN A 73 9.54 3.75 18.35
N ALA A 74 8.91 4.06 17.21
CA ALA A 74 9.36 5.13 16.31
C ALA A 74 8.73 6.48 16.67
N ARG A 75 9.58 7.49 16.95
CA ARG A 75 9.21 8.91 16.98
C ARG A 75 8.86 9.40 15.57
N GLY A 76 7.92 10.33 15.46
CA GLY A 76 7.51 10.97 14.21
C GLY A 76 8.67 11.66 13.51
N SER A 77 9.45 12.44 14.24
CA SER A 77 10.63 13.13 13.69
C SER A 77 11.69 12.19 13.09
N SER A 78 11.72 10.92 13.48
CA SER A 78 12.70 9.95 12.98
C SER A 78 12.36 9.37 11.60
N TYR A 79 11.12 9.53 11.12
CA TYR A 79 10.62 8.89 9.90
C TYR A 79 10.89 7.37 9.84
N SER A 80 10.93 6.72 11.00
CA SER A 80 11.25 5.28 11.11
C SER A 80 10.02 4.37 10.99
N SER A 81 8.81 4.94 10.90
CA SER A 81 7.60 4.18 10.59
C SER A 81 7.35 4.12 9.08
N GLN A 82 7.12 2.93 8.54
CA GLN A 82 6.81 2.73 7.12
C GLN A 82 5.52 3.44 6.67
N HIS A 83 4.59 3.70 7.60
CA HIS A 83 3.38 4.48 7.33
C HIS A 83 3.68 5.94 6.99
N GLN A 84 4.74 6.52 7.56
CA GLN A 84 5.14 7.90 7.25
C GLN A 84 5.65 8.07 5.82
N TRP A 85 5.90 6.96 5.12
CA TRP A 85 6.32 6.94 3.72
C TRP A 85 5.20 6.53 2.76
N GLY A 86 4.00 6.21 3.26
CA GLY A 86 2.89 5.72 2.44
C GLY A 86 3.16 4.36 1.79
N ILE A 87 4.07 3.56 2.36
CA ILE A 87 4.45 2.23 1.85
C ILE A 87 3.91 1.08 2.70
N ALA A 88 3.08 1.36 3.70
CA ALA A 88 2.42 0.37 4.56
C ALA A 88 0.92 0.66 4.75
N PHE A 89 0.18 -0.39 5.11
CA PHE A 89 -1.19 -0.33 5.57
C PHE A 89 -1.45 -1.43 6.60
N ASP A 90 -2.42 -1.20 7.49
CA ASP A 90 -2.87 -2.20 8.46
C ASP A 90 -4.25 -2.72 8.10
N ILE A 91 -4.54 -3.95 8.52
CA ILE A 91 -5.83 -4.59 8.31
C ILE A 91 -6.49 -5.03 9.61
N ALA A 92 -7.82 -5.08 9.58
CA ALA A 92 -8.62 -5.98 10.41
C ALA A 92 -9.51 -6.86 9.50
N ILE A 93 -10.13 -7.88 10.08
CA ILE A 93 -11.13 -8.68 9.37
C ILE A 93 -12.49 -8.00 9.53
N ASN A 94 -13.21 -7.76 8.44
CA ASN A 94 -14.55 -7.16 8.49
C ASN A 94 -15.60 -8.22 8.87
N ASP A 95 -15.45 -8.75 10.07
CA ASP A 95 -16.31 -9.70 10.74
C ASP A 95 -16.15 -9.43 12.24
N LYS A 96 -17.23 -9.01 12.89
CA LYS A 96 -17.22 -8.52 14.27
C LYS A 96 -16.66 -9.53 15.26
N ASP A 97 -16.85 -10.82 14.98
CA ASP A 97 -16.43 -11.92 15.85
C ASP A 97 -15.00 -12.38 15.53
N LYS A 98 -14.38 -11.80 14.49
CA LYS A 98 -13.05 -12.17 13.98
C LYS A 98 -12.12 -10.97 13.81
N LEU A 99 -12.45 -9.84 14.44
CA LEU A 99 -11.57 -8.67 14.45
C LEU A 99 -10.20 -9.08 14.97
N TYR A 100 -9.16 -8.82 14.17
CA TYR A 100 -7.77 -9.20 14.45
C TYR A 100 -7.50 -10.70 14.67
N ASP A 101 -8.38 -11.58 14.16
CA ASP A 101 -8.15 -13.03 14.18
C ASP A 101 -6.81 -13.39 13.51
N THR A 102 -5.89 -13.92 14.31
CA THR A 102 -4.52 -14.23 13.87
C THR A 102 -4.52 -15.28 12.77
N ALA A 103 -5.36 -16.32 12.86
CA ALA A 103 -5.35 -17.41 11.88
C ALA A 103 -5.80 -16.92 10.50
N ILE A 104 -6.80 -16.04 10.45
CA ILE A 104 -7.27 -15.41 9.22
C ILE A 104 -6.25 -14.41 8.69
N ILE A 105 -5.66 -13.57 9.55
CA ILE A 105 -4.58 -12.66 9.13
C ILE A 105 -3.41 -13.44 8.53
N CYS A 106 -3.01 -14.57 9.10
CA CYS A 106 -2.01 -15.47 8.52
C CYS A 106 -2.41 -16.01 7.14
N LYS A 107 -3.70 -16.28 6.89
CA LYS A 107 -4.21 -16.65 5.55
C LYS A 107 -4.10 -15.48 4.58
N VAL A 108 -4.48 -14.27 5.00
CA VAL A 108 -4.33 -13.04 4.22
C VAL A 108 -2.86 -12.77 3.89
N ALA A 109 -1.96 -12.96 4.85
CA ALA A 109 -0.53 -12.76 4.66
C ALA A 109 0.06 -13.68 3.60
N ARG A 110 -0.32 -14.96 3.56
CA ARG A 110 0.09 -15.88 2.48
C ARG A 110 -0.36 -15.38 1.09
N ILE A 111 -1.53 -14.74 0.99
CA ILE A 111 -2.01 -14.13 -0.25
C ILE A 111 -1.20 -12.86 -0.58
N ALA A 112 -0.98 -12.00 0.41
CA ALA A 112 -0.25 -10.75 0.28
C ALA A 112 1.21 -10.97 -0.15
N LYS A 113 1.89 -11.96 0.42
CA LYS A 113 3.26 -12.36 0.05
C LYS A 113 3.35 -12.78 -1.42
N LYS A 114 2.39 -13.54 -1.94
CA LYS A 114 2.29 -13.90 -3.38
C LYS A 114 2.05 -12.68 -4.29
N LEU A 115 1.63 -11.54 -3.74
CA LEU A 115 1.48 -10.27 -4.46
C LEU A 115 2.72 -9.36 -4.33
N GLY A 116 3.75 -9.81 -3.59
CA GLY A 116 4.99 -9.09 -3.35
C GLY A 116 4.95 -8.12 -2.17
N LEU A 117 3.97 -8.25 -1.27
CA LEU A 117 3.94 -7.51 -0.01
C LEU A 117 4.78 -8.22 1.06
N GLY A 118 5.28 -7.44 2.01
CA GLY A 118 5.84 -7.89 3.28
C GLY A 118 4.74 -7.91 4.34
N TRP A 119 5.03 -8.56 5.46
CA TRP A 119 4.08 -8.74 6.55
C TRP A 119 4.81 -8.58 7.88
N GLY A 120 4.30 -7.72 8.77
CA GLY A 120 4.90 -7.48 10.08
C GLY A 120 4.84 -8.67 11.03
N GLY A 121 3.97 -9.66 10.74
CA GLY A 121 3.96 -10.94 11.44
C GLY A 121 5.20 -11.81 11.22
N ASP A 122 6.06 -11.48 10.25
CA ASP A 122 7.35 -12.16 10.04
C ASP A 122 8.52 -11.52 10.81
N TRP A 123 8.30 -10.39 11.48
CA TRP A 123 9.38 -9.69 12.20
C TRP A 123 9.79 -10.47 13.45
N THR A 124 11.07 -10.40 13.81
CA THR A 124 11.62 -11.02 15.04
C THR A 124 11.55 -10.11 16.26
N GLY A 125 11.40 -8.80 16.05
CA GLY A 125 11.21 -7.81 17.11
C GLY A 125 9.74 -7.66 17.52
N ILE A 126 9.23 -6.42 17.51
CA ILE A 126 7.79 -6.17 17.73
C ILE A 126 7.01 -6.79 16.57
N VAL A 127 6.37 -7.94 16.81
CA VAL A 127 5.53 -8.61 15.83
C VAL A 127 4.23 -7.82 15.63
N ASP A 128 4.03 -7.30 14.42
CA ASP A 128 2.83 -6.54 14.05
C ASP A 128 2.03 -7.27 12.97
N LYS A 129 1.10 -8.13 13.40
CA LYS A 129 0.33 -9.00 12.49
C LYS A 129 -0.61 -8.21 11.56
N PRO A 130 -1.29 -7.13 11.99
CA PRO A 130 -2.05 -6.28 11.08
C PRO A 130 -1.26 -5.65 9.93
N HIS A 131 0.05 -5.47 10.09
CA HIS A 131 0.89 -4.62 9.22
C HIS A 131 1.34 -5.29 7.92
N PHE A 132 1.14 -4.59 6.80
CA PHE A 132 1.58 -5.00 5.46
C PHE A 132 2.31 -3.87 4.75
N TYR A 133 3.39 -4.19 4.03
CA TYR A 133 4.25 -3.16 3.44
C TYR A 133 4.86 -3.55 2.09
N LEU A 134 5.42 -2.56 1.37
CA LEU A 134 6.23 -2.80 0.19
C LEU A 134 7.66 -3.21 0.58
N LYS A 135 8.00 -4.50 0.43
CA LYS A 135 9.38 -5.03 0.65
C LYS A 135 10.46 -4.39 -0.22
N LYS A 136 10.07 -3.56 -1.20
CA LYS A 136 11.01 -2.92 -2.12
C LYS A 136 12.07 -2.11 -1.36
N TRP A 137 11.71 -1.48 -0.24
CA TRP A 137 12.60 -0.65 0.57
C TRP A 137 12.96 -1.31 1.92
N GLY A 138 12.91 -2.64 2.00
CA GLY A 138 13.21 -3.38 3.23
C GLY A 138 12.08 -3.36 4.27
N SER A 139 12.36 -3.96 5.43
CA SER A 139 11.48 -3.97 6.62
C SER A 139 11.65 -2.73 7.50
N ASP A 140 12.68 -1.93 7.28
CA ASP A 140 12.89 -0.63 7.92
C ASP A 140 12.63 0.53 6.91
N THR A 141 13.11 1.74 7.23
CA THR A 141 13.00 2.92 6.36
C THR A 141 14.37 3.55 6.02
N VAL A 142 15.47 2.82 6.23
CA VAL A 142 16.83 3.35 6.05
C VAL A 142 17.05 3.80 4.60
N GLU A 143 16.72 2.95 3.62
CA GLU A 143 16.85 3.28 2.20
C GLU A 143 16.01 4.52 1.83
N LEU A 144 14.77 4.61 2.33
CA LEU A 144 13.88 5.73 2.07
C LEU A 144 14.44 7.05 2.62
N LYS A 145 14.95 7.03 3.85
CA LYS A 145 15.59 8.19 4.48
C LYS A 145 16.82 8.64 3.70
N LEU A 146 17.72 7.71 3.36
CA LEU A 146 18.95 8.01 2.62
C LEU A 146 18.66 8.55 1.21
N GLN A 147 17.70 7.95 0.50
CA GLN A 147 17.46 8.30 -0.89
C GLN A 147 16.60 9.55 -1.07
N TYR A 148 15.60 9.76 -0.21
CA TYR A 148 14.58 10.80 -0.43
C TYR A 148 14.57 11.87 0.65
N GLY A 149 15.00 11.57 1.88
CA GLY A 149 15.02 12.48 3.02
C GLY A 149 13.64 12.81 3.61
N SER A 150 12.60 12.95 2.77
CA SER A 150 11.23 13.25 3.23
C SER A 150 10.15 12.56 2.38
N PHE A 151 8.97 12.40 2.99
CA PHE A 151 7.79 11.90 2.29
C PHE A 151 7.45 12.71 1.04
N GLU A 152 7.50 14.03 1.10
CA GLU A 152 7.16 14.88 -0.06
C GLU A 152 8.14 14.72 -1.22
N ARG A 153 9.45 14.60 -0.95
CA ARG A 153 10.45 14.29 -1.97
C ARG A 153 10.22 12.91 -2.56
N PHE A 154 9.91 11.92 -1.73
CA PHE A 154 9.57 10.58 -2.19
C PHE A 154 8.31 10.57 -3.06
N ARG A 155 7.24 11.26 -2.62
CA ARG A 155 5.94 11.34 -3.29
C ARG A 155 6.04 11.96 -4.69
N LYS A 156 6.94 12.93 -4.90
CA LYS A 156 7.22 13.50 -6.22
C LYS A 156 7.65 12.44 -7.25
N THR A 157 8.28 11.34 -6.81
CA THR A 157 8.73 10.26 -7.70
C THR A 157 7.60 9.31 -8.13
N TRP A 158 6.41 9.42 -7.55
CA TRP A 158 5.29 8.50 -7.80
C TRP A 158 4.57 8.77 -9.11
N SER A 159 4.93 9.85 -9.80
CA SER A 159 4.40 10.19 -11.11
C SER A 159 5.51 10.60 -12.06
N GLY A 160 5.26 10.41 -13.34
CA GLY A 160 6.09 10.95 -14.41
C GLY A 160 5.21 11.45 -15.55
N ARG A 161 5.83 12.08 -16.54
CA ARG A 161 5.17 12.45 -17.79
C ARG A 161 5.68 11.61 -18.94
N VAL A 162 4.77 11.29 -19.86
CA VAL A 162 5.14 10.67 -21.12
C VAL A 162 5.95 11.67 -21.95
N ASN A 163 7.12 11.25 -22.40
CA ASN A 163 7.94 11.95 -23.37
C ASN A 163 8.12 11.04 -24.59
N TYR A 164 7.26 11.21 -25.58
CA TYR A 164 7.24 10.43 -26.82
C TYR A 164 6.71 11.27 -27.98
N LYS A 165 6.86 10.80 -29.23
CA LYS A 165 6.49 11.59 -30.43
C LYS A 165 5.02 12.03 -30.42
N THR A 166 4.10 11.07 -30.34
CA THR A 166 2.64 11.32 -30.37
C THR A 166 1.92 10.57 -29.26
N ARG A 167 1.91 9.23 -29.34
CA ARG A 167 1.34 8.35 -28.31
C ARG A 167 2.23 7.14 -28.07
N ILE A 168 2.56 6.87 -26.81
CA ILE A 168 3.28 5.64 -26.43
C ILE A 168 2.30 4.49 -26.26
N ARG A 169 2.69 3.28 -26.71
CA ARG A 169 1.94 2.05 -26.44
C ARG A 169 2.22 1.57 -25.02
N MET A 170 1.17 1.42 -24.22
CA MET A 170 1.22 0.73 -22.93
C MET A 170 0.82 -0.73 -23.13
N TRP A 171 1.69 -1.65 -22.74
CA TRP A 171 1.51 -3.09 -22.93
C TRP A 171 1.01 -3.81 -21.67
N SER A 172 0.39 -4.98 -21.85
CA SER A 172 -0.11 -5.84 -20.77
C SER A 172 1.02 -6.49 -19.95
N ASN A 173 2.15 -6.78 -20.60
CA ASN A 173 3.32 -7.41 -20.01
C ASN A 173 4.63 -6.89 -20.63
N VAL A 174 5.75 -7.29 -20.04
CA VAL A 174 7.09 -6.85 -20.46
C VAL A 174 7.47 -7.39 -21.85
N SER A 175 6.94 -8.55 -22.24
CA SER A 175 7.10 -9.13 -23.59
C SER A 175 6.27 -8.42 -24.66
N ARG A 176 5.49 -7.40 -24.29
CA ARG A 176 4.74 -6.52 -25.22
C ARG A 176 3.68 -7.24 -26.04
N SER A 177 3.16 -8.36 -25.54
CA SER A 177 2.19 -9.22 -26.25
C SER A 177 0.90 -8.50 -26.68
N LYS A 178 0.36 -7.59 -25.85
CA LYS A 178 -0.89 -6.88 -26.12
C LYS A 178 -0.80 -5.42 -25.69
N VAL A 179 -1.30 -4.52 -26.53
CA VAL A 179 -1.48 -3.10 -26.18
C VAL A 179 -2.77 -2.96 -25.36
N VAL A 180 -2.65 -2.34 -24.19
CA VAL A 180 -3.75 -2.07 -23.25
C VAL A 180 -4.27 -0.65 -23.40
N GLU A 181 -3.39 0.28 -23.78
CA GLU A 181 -3.72 1.69 -24.01
C GLU A 181 -2.67 2.38 -24.89
N LYS A 182 -3.05 3.49 -25.53
CA LYS A 182 -2.11 4.43 -26.16
C LYS A 182 -2.16 5.77 -25.42
N ILE A 183 -1.04 6.19 -24.83
CA ILE A 183 -0.98 7.36 -23.94
C ILE A 183 -0.36 8.54 -24.71
N PRO A 184 -1.06 9.68 -24.86
CA PRO A 184 -0.52 10.89 -25.48
C PRO A 184 0.77 11.41 -24.83
N ASN A 185 1.58 12.11 -25.63
CA ASN A 185 2.74 12.85 -25.14
C ASN A 185 2.32 13.89 -24.09
N GLY A 186 3.18 14.13 -23.09
CA GLY A 186 2.94 15.10 -22.01
C GLY A 186 2.01 14.62 -20.89
N GLU A 187 1.22 13.57 -21.12
CA GLU A 187 0.28 13.03 -20.14
C GLU A 187 1.00 12.56 -18.87
N LYS A 188 0.39 12.87 -17.72
CA LYS A 188 0.85 12.42 -16.42
C LYS A 188 0.42 10.97 -16.19
N VAL A 189 1.35 10.15 -15.70
CA VAL A 189 1.11 8.76 -15.33
C VAL A 189 1.59 8.51 -13.91
N LEU A 190 0.95 7.58 -13.20
CA LEU A 190 1.47 7.09 -11.94
C LEU A 190 2.51 6.00 -12.21
N VAL A 191 3.67 6.12 -11.59
CA VAL A 191 4.77 5.16 -11.72
C VAL A 191 4.69 4.18 -10.55
N LEU A 192 4.38 2.92 -10.86
CA LEU A 192 4.39 1.85 -9.85
C LEU A 192 5.83 1.42 -9.55
N TYR A 193 6.62 1.23 -10.59
CA TYR A 193 8.07 1.08 -10.47
C TYR A 193 8.73 1.24 -11.83
N LYS A 194 10.03 1.54 -11.82
CA LYS A 194 10.88 1.68 -13.00
C LYS A 194 12.04 0.70 -12.89
N LYS A 195 12.36 0.02 -14.00
CA LYS A 195 13.60 -0.72 -14.24
C LYS A 195 14.32 -0.07 -15.43
N LEU A 196 15.55 -0.52 -15.70
CA LEU A 196 16.39 0.04 -16.78
C LEU A 196 15.65 0.16 -18.11
N TRP A 197 14.94 -0.90 -18.54
CA TRP A 197 14.31 -0.96 -19.86
C TRP A 197 12.80 -0.66 -19.89
N TYR A 198 12.12 -0.76 -18.75
CA TYR A 198 10.68 -0.61 -18.68
C TYR A 198 10.21 0.02 -17.36
N ALA A 199 9.09 0.73 -17.43
CA ALA A 199 8.34 1.17 -16.26
C ALA A 199 6.99 0.47 -16.24
N LYS A 200 6.55 0.08 -15.05
CA LYS A 200 5.16 -0.29 -14.81
C LYS A 200 4.42 0.96 -14.34
N ILE A 201 3.34 1.31 -15.02
CA ILE A 201 2.60 2.55 -14.79
C ILE A 201 1.09 2.27 -14.64
N LYS A 202 0.37 3.23 -14.04
CA LYS A 202 -1.08 3.29 -14.00
C LYS A 202 -1.53 4.57 -14.71
N TYR A 203 -2.46 4.43 -15.64
CA TYR A 203 -3.04 5.53 -16.42
C TYR A 203 -4.53 5.25 -16.65
N LYS A 204 -5.40 6.22 -16.31
CA LYS A 204 -6.87 6.11 -16.42
C LYS A 204 -7.42 4.76 -15.88
N GLY A 205 -6.96 4.38 -14.69
CA GLY A 205 -7.36 3.12 -14.03
C GLY A 205 -6.72 1.84 -14.58
N LYS A 206 -6.10 1.87 -15.77
CA LYS A 206 -5.42 0.73 -16.39
C LYS A 206 -3.97 0.65 -15.91
N VAL A 207 -3.46 -0.56 -15.74
CA VAL A 207 -2.06 -0.82 -15.34
C VAL A 207 -1.36 -1.59 -16.44
N GLY A 208 -0.16 -1.14 -16.82
CA GLY A 208 0.61 -1.77 -17.87
C GLY A 208 2.08 -1.35 -17.86
N TYR A 209 2.76 -1.68 -18.94
CA TYR A 209 4.19 -1.53 -19.10
C TYR A 209 4.51 -0.62 -20.27
N VAL A 210 5.49 0.26 -20.10
CA VAL A 210 6.03 1.14 -21.15
C VAL A 210 7.55 1.08 -21.11
N ARG A 211 8.23 1.51 -22.17
CA ARG A 211 9.69 1.69 -22.11
C ARG A 211 10.02 2.82 -21.14
N SER A 212 10.89 2.54 -20.17
CA SER A 212 11.24 3.43 -19.05
C SER A 212 11.79 4.79 -19.49
N LYS A 213 12.57 4.83 -20.58
CA LYS A 213 13.22 6.05 -21.10
C LYS A 213 12.23 7.15 -21.52
N TYR A 214 10.98 6.77 -21.78
CA TYR A 214 9.91 7.69 -22.17
C TYR A 214 9.05 8.17 -21.00
N ILE A 215 9.40 7.80 -19.76
CA ILE A 215 8.78 8.32 -18.54
C ILE A 215 9.81 9.20 -17.83
N LYS A 216 9.56 10.51 -17.87
CA LYS A 216 10.37 11.56 -17.27
C LYS A 216 9.77 12.02 -15.95
#